data_AF-A0AAU1D3X8-F1
#
_entry.id   AF-A0AAU1D3X8-F1
#
_cell.length_a   1.000
_cell.length_b   1.000
_cell.length_c   1.000
_cell.angle_alpha   90.00
_cell.angle_beta   90.00
_cell.angle_gamma   90.00
#
_symmetry.space_group_name_H-M   'P 1'
#
loop_
_entity.id
_entity.type
_entity.pdbx_description
1 polymer ?
#
loop_
_entity_poly.entity_id
_entity_poly.type
_entity_poly.pdbx_seq_one_letter_code
_entity_poly.pdbx_strand_id
1 'polypeptide(L)'
;MANPSLSTRLNKAQPYALGLFRIVVGLLFTCHGAASLFGVLGGTGGSGGTIPAGAWPGWYAAVIELVAGALVLVGLGTRSAAFIASGSMAYAYFTVHQPEGLFPLQNSGEGSALYCWAFLLLVFTGPGALALDRVFGPRSENWTAQDERKEQTAAVTA
;
A
#
# COMPACT_ATOMS: atom_id res chain seq x y z
N MET A 1 -18.13 28.54 -4.21
CA MET A 1 -18.44 27.48 -5.19
C MET A 1 -17.14 27.06 -5.83
N ALA A 2 -16.72 25.79 -5.71
CA ALA A 2 -15.50 25.33 -6.35
C ALA A 2 -15.60 25.53 -7.87
N ASN A 3 -14.55 26.09 -8.49
CA ASN A 3 -14.50 26.30 -9.93
C ASN A 3 -14.64 24.93 -10.62
N PRO A 4 -15.70 24.66 -11.41
CA PRO A 4 -15.99 23.33 -11.95
C PRO A 4 -14.84 22.75 -12.77
N SER A 5 -13.97 23.60 -13.34
CA SER A 5 -12.77 23.17 -14.05
C SER A 5 -11.68 22.52 -13.18
N LEU A 6 -11.53 22.94 -11.92
CA LEU A 6 -10.52 22.40 -11.00
C LEU A 6 -10.93 21.02 -10.49
N SER A 7 -12.17 20.87 -10.05
CA SER A 7 -12.69 19.59 -9.55
C SER A 7 -12.59 18.49 -10.62
N THR A 8 -12.91 18.81 -11.88
CA THR A 8 -12.74 17.86 -12.99
C THR A 8 -11.28 17.44 -13.19
N ARG A 9 -10.32 18.37 -13.07
CA ARG A 9 -8.88 18.05 -13.20
C ARG A 9 -8.40 17.17 -12.04
N LEU A 10 -8.80 17.46 -10.81
CA LEU A 10 -8.44 16.67 -9.64
C LEU A 10 -9.01 15.25 -9.70
N ASN A 11 -10.26 15.09 -10.13
CA ASN A 11 -10.87 13.77 -10.30
C ASN A 11 -10.15 12.95 -11.37
N LYS A 12 -9.72 13.57 -12.48
CA LYS A 12 -8.90 12.88 -13.50
C LYS A 12 -7.52 12.47 -12.97
N ALA A 13 -6.92 13.25 -12.08
CA ALA A 13 -5.61 12.97 -11.49
C ALA A 13 -5.66 12.00 -10.29
N GLN A 14 -6.85 11.74 -9.72
CA GLN A 14 -7.04 10.90 -8.53
C GLN A 14 -6.31 9.54 -8.61
N PRO A 15 -6.33 8.77 -9.71
CA PRO A 15 -5.60 7.50 -9.77
C PRO A 15 -4.09 7.66 -9.59
N TYR A 16 -3.51 8.74 -10.12
CA TYR A 16 -2.07 9.03 -9.97
C TYR A 16 -1.74 9.50 -8.56
N ALA A 17 -2.60 10.33 -7.96
CA ALA A 17 -2.44 10.73 -6.56
C ALA A 17 -2.49 9.53 -5.62
N LEU A 18 -3.42 8.60 -5.82
CA LEU A 18 -3.49 7.33 -5.07
C LEU A 18 -2.25 6.46 -5.30
N GLY A 19 -1.76 6.38 -6.55
CA GLY A 19 -0.54 5.64 -6.88
C GLY A 19 0.70 6.22 -6.18
N LEU A 20 0.84 7.54 -6.15
CA LEU A 20 1.94 8.21 -5.45
C LEU A 20 1.84 8.03 -3.93
N PHE A 21 0.64 8.18 -3.36
CA PHE A 21 0.38 7.91 -1.95
C PHE A 21 0.80 6.48 -1.57
N ARG A 22 0.36 5.50 -2.37
CA ARG A 22 0.74 4.09 -2.21
C ARG A 22 2.27 3.90 -2.23
N ILE A 23 2.97 4.51 -3.20
CA ILE A 23 4.43 4.41 -3.32
C ILE A 23 5.12 4.98 -2.09
N VAL A 24 4.72 6.17 -1.63
CA VAL A 24 5.34 6.84 -0.47
C VAL A 24 5.09 6.03 0.81
N VAL A 25 3.85 5.65 1.09
CA VAL A 25 3.52 4.87 2.29
C VAL A 25 4.20 3.51 2.28
N GLY A 26 4.19 2.81 1.15
CA GLY A 26 4.91 1.54 0.99
C GLY A 26 6.42 1.69 1.18
N LEU A 27 7.02 2.77 0.65
CA LEU A 27 8.45 3.04 0.78
C LEU A 27 8.85 3.22 2.24
N LEU A 28 8.14 4.11 2.95
CA LEU A 28 8.45 4.43 4.34
C LEU A 28 8.30 3.18 5.23
N PHE A 29 7.25 2.39 5.00
CA PHE A 29 7.05 1.13 5.73
C PHE A 29 8.16 0.10 5.43
N THR A 30 8.57 -0.02 4.16
CA THR A 30 9.70 -0.86 3.76
C THR A 30 11.00 -0.41 4.46
N CYS A 31 11.23 0.90 4.56
CA CYS A 31 12.39 1.46 5.25
C CYS A 31 12.40 1.12 6.74
N HIS A 32 11.26 1.14 7.43
CA HIS A 32 11.17 0.72 8.83
C HIS A 32 11.55 -0.75 9.02
N GLY A 33 11.03 -1.63 8.16
CA GLY A 33 11.39 -3.05 8.17
C GLY A 33 12.88 -3.26 7.88
N ALA A 34 13.42 -2.55 6.88
CA ALA A 34 14.84 -2.62 6.53
C ALA A 34 15.75 -2.13 7.66
N ALA A 35 15.40 -1.01 8.30
CA ALA A 35 16.15 -0.49 9.44
C ALA A 35 16.14 -1.47 10.61
N SER A 36 14.99 -2.05 10.91
CA SER A 36 14.82 -3.00 12.01
C SER A 36 15.50 -4.35 11.76
N LEU A 37 15.52 -4.86 10.52
CA LEU A 37 16.10 -6.17 10.19
C LEU A 37 17.58 -6.12 9.85
N PHE A 38 18.06 -5.03 9.25
CA PHE A 38 19.42 -4.95 8.70
C PHE A 38 20.29 -3.84 9.31
N GLY A 39 19.75 -2.99 10.19
CA GLY A 39 20.53 -1.92 10.83
C GLY A 39 20.87 -0.76 9.88
N VAL A 40 20.29 -0.76 8.68
CA VAL A 40 20.47 0.30 7.67
C VAL A 40 19.59 1.50 7.97
N LEU A 41 19.80 2.63 7.29
CA LEU A 41 18.96 3.83 7.41
C LEU A 41 18.86 4.37 8.86
N GLY A 42 19.89 4.14 9.69
CA GLY A 42 19.92 4.51 11.10
C GLY A 42 19.54 3.38 12.07
N GLY A 43 19.10 2.22 11.59
CA GLY A 43 18.80 1.04 12.41
C GLY A 43 17.58 1.19 13.32
N THR A 44 17.28 0.16 14.10
CA THR A 44 16.14 0.16 15.02
C THR A 44 16.23 1.32 16.02
N GLY A 45 15.19 2.15 16.07
CA GLY A 45 15.14 3.34 16.93
C GLY A 45 16.26 4.37 16.70
N GLY A 46 16.96 4.35 15.56
CA GLY A 46 18.10 5.24 15.31
C GLY A 46 19.43 4.79 15.94
N SER A 47 19.49 3.57 16.50
CA SER A 47 20.67 3.06 17.21
C SER A 47 21.75 2.45 16.30
N GLY A 48 21.47 2.26 15.01
CA GLY A 48 22.27 1.44 14.10
C GLY A 48 22.14 -0.08 14.34
N GLY A 49 21.37 -0.51 15.33
CA GLY A 49 21.16 -1.92 15.66
C GLY A 49 20.04 -2.59 14.86
N THR A 50 19.90 -3.90 15.07
CA THR A 50 18.83 -4.75 14.52
C THR A 50 17.98 -5.35 15.63
N ILE A 51 16.74 -5.71 15.31
CA ILE A 51 15.91 -6.54 16.19
C ILE A 51 16.39 -8.01 16.06
N PRO A 52 16.67 -8.72 17.17
CA PRO A 52 17.07 -10.12 17.12
C PRO A 52 16.05 -11.00 16.38
N ALA A 53 16.55 -11.96 15.60
CA ALA A 53 15.70 -12.86 14.84
C ALA A 53 14.72 -13.65 15.74
N GLY A 54 13.44 -13.65 15.36
CA GLY A 54 12.38 -14.33 16.11
C GLY A 54 11.87 -13.60 17.35
N ALA A 55 12.41 -12.41 17.69
CA ALA A 55 11.95 -11.65 18.84
C ALA A 55 10.49 -11.17 18.67
N TRP A 56 9.62 -11.56 19.61
CA TRP A 56 8.22 -11.12 19.62
C TRP A 56 8.05 -9.79 20.36
N PRO A 57 7.21 -8.85 19.86
CA PRO A 57 6.57 -8.86 18.54
C PRO A 57 7.44 -8.25 17.43
N GLY A 58 8.53 -7.56 17.80
CA GLY A 58 9.25 -6.62 16.93
C GLY A 58 9.84 -7.22 15.65
N TRP A 59 10.38 -8.44 15.69
CA TRP A 59 11.00 -9.03 14.50
C TRP A 59 9.95 -9.39 13.44
N TYR A 60 8.80 -9.92 13.86
CA TYR A 60 7.69 -10.24 12.95
C TYR A 60 7.07 -8.98 12.37
N ALA A 61 6.93 -7.91 13.17
CA ALA A 61 6.50 -6.61 12.68
C ALA A 61 7.46 -6.09 11.59
N ALA A 62 8.77 -6.16 11.82
CA ALA A 62 9.77 -5.72 10.85
C ALA A 62 9.77 -6.53 9.54
N VAL A 63 9.51 -7.84 9.60
CA VAL A 63 9.33 -8.67 8.40
C VAL A 63 8.07 -8.24 7.62
N ILE A 64 6.96 -8.01 8.32
CA ILE A 64 5.73 -7.51 7.68
C ILE A 64 5.97 -6.13 7.07
N GLU A 65 6.62 -5.23 7.79
CA GLU A 65 7.00 -3.89 7.31
C GLU A 65 7.79 -3.93 6.01
N LEU A 66 8.81 -4.79 5.96
CA LEU A 66 9.64 -4.95 4.77
C LEU A 66 8.85 -5.57 3.61
N VAL A 67 8.21 -6.72 3.84
CA VAL A 67 7.61 -7.52 2.75
C VAL A 67 6.30 -6.90 2.28
N ALA A 68 5.37 -6.60 3.19
CA ALA A 68 4.10 -5.97 2.81
C ALA A 68 4.31 -4.54 2.31
N GLY A 69 5.23 -3.79 2.92
CA GLY A 69 5.64 -2.47 2.44
C GLY A 69 6.15 -2.52 1.00
N ALA A 70 7.04 -3.46 0.67
CA ALA A 70 7.59 -3.61 -0.67
C ALA A 70 6.50 -3.99 -1.69
N LEU A 71 5.63 -4.95 -1.35
CA LEU A 71 4.50 -5.34 -2.20
C LEU A 71 3.55 -4.17 -2.47
N VAL A 72 3.20 -3.40 -1.44
CA VAL A 72 2.39 -2.18 -1.59
C VAL A 72 3.12 -1.15 -2.44
N LEU A 73 4.43 -0.94 -2.23
CA LEU A 73 5.26 0.02 -2.97
C LEU A 73 5.33 -0.28 -4.46
N VAL A 74 5.46 -1.54 -4.87
CA VAL A 74 5.43 -1.90 -6.29
C VAL A 74 4.02 -2.04 -6.84
N GLY A 75 3.02 -2.12 -5.96
CA GLY A 75 1.63 -2.27 -6.31
C GLY A 75 1.30 -3.69 -6.76
N LEU A 76 1.89 -4.70 -6.10
CA LEU A 76 1.67 -6.12 -6.37
C LEU A 76 0.82 -6.72 -5.25
N GLY A 77 -0.38 -7.23 -5.55
CA GLY A 77 -1.30 -7.76 -4.54
C GLY A 77 -1.71 -6.71 -3.49
N THR A 78 -1.80 -5.43 -3.89
CA THR A 78 -1.86 -4.27 -2.99
C THR A 78 -2.90 -4.41 -1.88
N ARG A 79 -4.11 -4.89 -2.19
CA ARG A 79 -5.20 -5.00 -1.21
C ARG A 79 -4.87 -6.00 -0.10
N SER A 80 -4.32 -7.17 -0.47
CA SER A 80 -3.96 -8.20 0.50
C SER A 80 -2.76 -7.78 1.34
N ALA A 81 -1.72 -7.23 0.71
CA ALA A 81 -0.54 -6.72 1.42
C ALA A 81 -0.91 -5.58 2.38
N ALA A 82 -1.75 -4.63 1.94
CA ALA A 82 -2.23 -3.53 2.77
C ALA A 82 -3.11 -4.03 3.93
N PHE A 83 -3.93 -5.06 3.74
CA PHE A 83 -4.73 -5.63 4.84
C PHE A 83 -3.84 -6.20 5.94
N ILE A 84 -2.78 -6.94 5.58
CA ILE A 84 -1.81 -7.50 6.53
C ILE A 84 -1.04 -6.37 7.24
N ALA A 85 -0.55 -5.39 6.48
CA ALA A 85 0.16 -4.23 7.03
C ALA A 85 -0.74 -3.44 8.01
N SER A 86 -1.99 -3.18 7.63
CA SER A 86 -2.99 -2.52 8.48
C SER A 86 -3.22 -3.29 9.78
N GLY A 87 -3.44 -4.60 9.71
CA GLY A 87 -3.62 -5.46 10.88
C GLY A 87 -2.41 -5.47 11.81
N SER A 88 -1.19 -5.51 11.26
CA SER A 88 0.04 -5.46 12.07
C SER A 88 0.18 -4.14 12.85
N MET A 89 -0.22 -3.03 12.24
CA MET A 89 -0.18 -1.71 12.87
C MET A 89 -1.33 -1.50 13.86
N ALA A 90 -2.50 -2.11 13.62
CA ALA A 90 -3.55 -2.20 14.62
C ALA A 90 -3.08 -2.97 15.86
N TYR A 91 -2.43 -4.11 15.68
CA TYR A 91 -1.82 -4.87 16.78
C TYR A 91 -0.77 -4.03 17.52
N ALA A 92 0.13 -3.37 16.79
CA ALA A 92 1.12 -2.48 17.38
C ALA A 92 0.46 -1.39 18.23
N TYR A 93 -0.59 -0.73 17.73
CA TYR A 93 -1.29 0.28 18.50
C TYR A 93 -1.92 -0.29 19.78
N PHE A 94 -2.77 -1.31 19.68
CA PHE A 94 -3.54 -1.79 20.82
C PHE A 94 -2.71 -2.59 21.83
N THR A 95 -1.62 -3.24 21.41
CA THR A 95 -0.83 -4.11 22.29
C THR A 95 0.49 -3.47 22.74
N VAL A 96 1.09 -2.57 21.96
CA VAL A 96 2.37 -1.94 22.32
C VAL A 96 2.17 -0.51 22.81
N HIS A 97 1.37 0.31 22.12
CA HIS A 97 1.26 1.73 22.44
C HIS A 97 0.12 2.06 23.43
N GLN A 98 -1.08 1.52 23.23
CA GLN A 98 -2.26 1.85 24.04
C GLN A 98 -2.09 1.58 25.56
N PRO A 99 -1.30 0.59 26.02
CA PRO A 99 -0.97 0.43 27.43
C PRO A 99 -0.25 1.63 28.06
N GLU A 100 0.55 2.37 27.29
CA GLU A 100 1.32 3.54 27.75
C GLU A 100 0.48 4.84 27.77
N GLY A 101 -0.72 4.82 27.19
CA GLY A 101 -1.64 5.95 27.17
C GLY A 101 -2.78 5.73 26.17
N LEU A 102 -3.95 6.32 26.42
CA LEU A 102 -5.11 6.07 25.55
C LEU A 102 -4.96 6.76 24.18
N PHE A 103 -4.43 7.99 24.16
CA PHE A 103 -4.30 8.78 22.95
C PHE A 103 -2.92 8.61 22.30
N PRO A 104 -2.83 8.57 20.95
CA PRO A 104 -1.55 8.44 20.24
C PRO A 104 -0.50 9.47 20.66
N LEU A 105 -0.95 10.70 20.93
CA LEU A 105 -0.13 11.83 21.38
C LEU A 105 0.57 11.56 22.73
N GLN A 106 0.04 10.67 23.56
CA GLN A 106 0.55 10.35 24.89
C GLN A 106 1.46 9.12 24.89
N ASN A 107 1.34 8.25 23.89
CA ASN A 107 1.96 6.91 23.88
C ASN A 107 2.90 6.66 22.69
N SER A 108 3.20 7.71 21.91
CA SER A 108 4.02 7.64 20.69
C SER A 108 3.47 6.71 19.60
N GLY A 109 2.18 6.37 19.66
CA GLY A 109 1.49 5.44 18.74
C GLY A 109 0.92 6.10 17.50
N GLU A 110 1.23 7.38 17.24
CA GLU A 110 0.74 8.12 16.06
C GLU A 110 1.13 7.43 14.75
N GLY A 111 2.37 6.93 14.64
CA GLY A 111 2.82 6.17 13.47
C GLY A 111 1.99 4.91 13.24
N SER A 112 1.80 4.11 14.30
CA SER A 112 0.98 2.89 14.25
C SER A 112 -0.45 3.17 13.82
N ALA A 113 -1.09 4.22 14.38
CA ALA A 113 -2.43 4.62 13.99
C ALA A 113 -2.50 5.09 12.52
N LEU A 114 -1.57 5.94 12.09
CA LEU A 114 -1.55 6.49 10.74
C LEU A 114 -1.29 5.42 9.68
N TYR A 115 -0.30 4.54 9.88
CA TYR A 115 -0.06 3.43 8.94
C TYR A 115 -1.26 2.47 8.91
N CYS A 116 -1.85 2.14 10.06
CA CYS A 116 -3.04 1.29 10.12
C CYS A 116 -4.16 1.81 9.19
N TRP A 117 -4.51 3.09 9.32
CA TRP A 117 -5.57 3.71 8.52
C TRP A 117 -5.16 3.98 7.07
N ALA A 118 -3.90 4.36 6.82
CA ALA A 118 -3.38 4.55 5.47
C ALA A 118 -3.44 3.26 4.65
N PHE A 119 -3.02 2.14 5.23
CA PHE A 119 -3.12 0.84 4.57
C PHE A 119 -4.56 0.36 4.46
N LEU A 120 -5.40 0.57 5.49
CA LEU A 120 -6.81 0.23 5.41
C LEU A 120 -7.51 0.97 4.26
N LEU A 121 -7.18 2.24 4.03
CA LEU A 121 -7.67 3.00 2.89
C LEU A 121 -7.27 2.37 1.55
N LEU A 122 -6.05 1.86 1.42
CA LEU A 122 -5.58 1.15 0.22
C LEU A 122 -6.29 -0.20 -0.01
N VAL A 123 -6.79 -0.86 1.05
CA VAL A 123 -7.63 -2.06 0.90
C VAL A 123 -8.91 -1.73 0.11
N PHE A 124 -9.53 -0.58 0.39
CA PHE A 124 -10.79 -0.18 -0.25
C PHE A 124 -10.59 0.53 -1.59
N THR A 125 -9.66 1.48 -1.64
CA THR A 125 -9.38 2.29 -2.84
C THR A 125 -8.61 1.50 -3.91
N GLY A 126 -7.87 0.47 -3.50
CA GLY A 126 -7.04 -0.33 -4.39
C GLY A 126 -5.73 0.37 -4.82
N PRO A 127 -5.05 -0.18 -5.83
CA PRO A 127 -3.65 0.17 -6.12
C PRO A 127 -3.39 1.55 -6.75
N GLY A 128 -4.41 2.29 -7.18
CA GLY A 128 -4.23 3.53 -7.95
C GLY A 128 -3.55 3.29 -9.31
N ALA A 129 -2.90 4.30 -9.89
CA ALA A 129 -2.07 4.19 -11.10
C ALA A 129 -0.67 3.61 -10.79
N LEU A 130 0.08 3.26 -11.84
CA LEU A 130 1.50 2.83 -11.75
C LEU A 130 1.74 1.54 -10.94
N ALA A 131 0.73 0.69 -10.77
CA ALA A 131 0.86 -0.58 -10.08
C ALA A 131 1.23 -1.71 -11.05
N LEU A 132 2.19 -2.55 -10.65
CA LEU A 132 2.68 -3.64 -11.49
C LEU A 132 1.62 -4.72 -11.76
N ASP A 133 0.60 -4.87 -10.90
CA ASP A 133 -0.54 -5.77 -11.13
C ASP A 133 -1.21 -5.54 -12.50
N ARG A 134 -1.18 -4.31 -13.03
CA ARG A 134 -1.76 -3.98 -14.35
C ARG A 134 -0.90 -4.39 -15.53
N VAL A 135 0.40 -4.61 -15.33
CA VAL A 135 1.31 -5.09 -16.38
C VAL A 135 1.13 -6.59 -16.60
N PHE A 136 0.70 -7.32 -15.58
CA PHE A 136 0.52 -8.78 -15.60
C PHE A 136 -0.95 -9.25 -15.65
N GLY A 137 -1.92 -8.35 -15.61
CA GLY A 137 -3.35 -8.68 -15.71
C GLY A 137 -3.77 -9.12 -17.12
N PRO A 138 -4.72 -10.07 -17.28
CA PRO A 138 -5.12 -10.55 -18.58
C PRO A 138 -5.70 -9.39 -19.41
N ARG A 139 -5.08 -9.13 -20.55
CA ARG A 139 -5.60 -8.22 -21.58
C ARG A 139 -6.77 -8.89 -22.31
N SER A 140 -7.89 -9.07 -21.60
CA SER A 140 -9.09 -9.76 -22.10
C SER A 140 -10.17 -8.79 -22.60
N GLU A 141 -9.79 -7.77 -23.37
CA GLU A 141 -10.78 -6.86 -24.01
C GLU A 141 -10.55 -6.68 -25.52
N ASN A 142 -9.48 -7.21 -26.10
CA ASN A 142 -9.21 -7.07 -27.52
C ASN A 142 -9.78 -8.20 -28.38
N TRP A 143 -10.19 -9.33 -27.79
CA TRP A 143 -10.65 -10.50 -28.55
C TRP A 143 -12.11 -10.37 -28.96
N THR A 144 -13.00 -9.99 -28.04
CA THR A 144 -14.44 -9.80 -28.31
C THR A 144 -14.72 -8.71 -29.34
N ALA A 145 -14.05 -7.55 -29.23
CA ALA A 145 -14.25 -6.44 -30.17
C ALA A 145 -13.64 -6.70 -31.58
N GLN A 146 -12.67 -7.61 -31.70
CA GLN A 146 -12.12 -8.01 -33.00
C GLN A 146 -12.96 -9.12 -33.65
N ASP A 147 -13.52 -10.04 -32.87
CA ASP A 147 -14.38 -11.11 -33.37
C ASP A 147 -15.76 -10.59 -33.78
N GLU A 148 -16.38 -9.72 -33.00
CA GLU A 148 -17.64 -9.05 -33.38
C GLU A 148 -17.49 -8.23 -34.67
N ARG A 149 -16.34 -7.55 -34.83
CA ARG A 149 -16.03 -6.79 -36.05
C ARG A 149 -15.80 -7.71 -37.24
N LYS A 150 -15.16 -8.87 -37.06
CA LYS A 150 -14.98 -9.86 -38.13
C LYS A 150 -16.30 -10.50 -38.56
N GLU A 151 -17.17 -10.83 -37.61
CA GLU A 151 -18.51 -11.36 -37.90
C GLU A 151 -19.39 -10.35 -38.64
N GLN A 152 -19.40 -9.08 -38.20
CA GLN A 152 -20.14 -8.02 -38.89
C GLN A 152 -19.58 -7.72 -40.28
N THR A 153 -18.26 -7.75 -40.45
CA THR A 153 -17.65 -7.53 -41.78
C THR A 153 -17.98 -8.69 -42.72
N ALA A 154 -17.95 -9.93 -42.24
CA ALA A 154 -18.32 -11.11 -43.03
C ALA A 154 -19.80 -11.12 -43.41
N ALA A 155 -20.70 -10.68 -42.52
CA ALA A 155 -22.13 -10.60 -42.76
C ALA A 155 -22.55 -9.48 -43.74
N VAL A 156 -21.74 -8.43 -43.88
CA VAL A 156 -22.00 -7.32 -44.83
C VAL A 156 -21.48 -7.65 -46.24
N THR A 157 -20.56 -8.59 -46.36
CA THR A 157 -19.95 -9.00 -47.64
C THR A 157 -20.57 -10.25 -48.28
N ALA A 158 -21.56 -10.87 -47.64
CA ALA A 158 -22.31 -12.03 -48.12
C ALA A 158 -23.68 -11.61 -48.68
#